data_AF-A0A832FLV9-F1
#
_entry.id   AF-A0A832FLV9-F1
#
_cell.length_a   1.000
_cell.length_b   1.000
_cell.length_c   1.000
_cell.angle_alpha   90.00
_cell.angle_beta   90.00
_cell.angle_gamma   90.00
#
_symmetry.space_group_name_H-M   'P 1'
#
loop_
_entity.id
_entity.type
_entity.pdbx_description
1 polymer ?
#
loop_
_entity_poly.entity_id
_entity_poly.type
_entity_poly.pdbx_seq_one_letter_code
_entity_poly.pdbx_strand_id
1 'polypeptide(L)' 'MQFIEMTGDVLMRIVSKGEVTAEELRRLGVTEKSIVRVNLQGDIELRRPERWDAIGGLLGDFKDRVRQETGLDWV' A
#
# COMPACT_ATOMS: atom_id res chain seq x y z
N MET A 1 -9.46 5.54 12.02
CA MET A 1 -8.73 6.09 10.86
C MET A 1 -9.17 5.29 9.66
N GLN A 2 -9.44 5.95 8.53
CA GLN A 2 -9.91 5.26 7.33
C GLN A 2 -8.75 4.68 6.53
N PHE A 3 -8.91 3.45 6.04
CA PHE A 3 -7.91 2.77 5.22
C PHE A 3 -8.54 1.85 4.17
N ILE A 4 -7.73 1.43 3.20
CA ILE A 4 -8.04 0.35 2.26
C ILE A 4 -7.01 -0.75 2.48
N GLU A 5 -7.48 -1.94 2.82
CA GLU A 5 -6.66 -3.15 2.92
C GLU A 5 -6.61 -3.86 1.57
N MET A 6 -5.42 -4.34 1.17
CA MET A 6 -5.17 -5.02 -0.09
C MET A 6 -4.00 -5.99 0.05
N THR A 7 -3.78 -6.79 -0.99
CA THR A 7 -2.60 -7.66 -1.09
C THR A 7 -1.39 -6.91 -1.63
N GLY A 8 -0.19 -7.43 -1.35
CA GLY A 8 1.05 -6.79 -1.76
C GLY A 8 1.25 -6.74 -3.27
N ASP A 9 0.70 -7.69 -4.03
CA ASP A 9 0.73 -7.65 -5.50
C ASP A 9 -0.10 -6.48 -6.06
N VAL A 10 -1.25 -6.18 -5.45
CA VAL A 10 -2.08 -5.01 -5.80
C VAL A 10 -1.32 -3.72 -5.49
N LEU A 11 -0.69 -3.63 -4.32
CA LEU A 11 0.16 -2.48 -3.98
C LEU A 11 1.29 -2.27 -4.99
N MET A 12 1.95 -3.36 -5.45
CA MET A 12 3.01 -3.30 -6.46
C MET A 12 2.54 -2.83 -7.83
N ARG A 13 1.25 -2.93 -8.15
CA ARG A 13 0.65 -2.37 -9.38
C ARG A 13 0.29 -0.90 -9.22
N ILE A 14 -0.06 -0.48 -8.01
CA ILE A 14 -0.40 0.90 -7.69
C ILE A 14 0.85 1.77 -7.72
N VAL A 15 1.97 1.33 -7.14
CA VAL A 15 3.21 2.14 -7.06
C VAL A 15 3.77 2.51 -8.43
N SER A 16 4.14 3.78 -8.59
CA SER A 16 4.63 4.38 -9.83
C SER A 16 6.11 4.75 -9.76
N LYS A 17 6.71 5.11 -10.90
CA LYS A 17 8.11 5.55 -10.98
C LYS A 17 8.30 6.88 -10.23
N GLY A 18 9.10 6.87 -9.17
CA GLY A 18 9.39 8.06 -8.34
C GLY A 18 8.80 7.99 -6.93
N GLU A 19 7.99 6.97 -6.64
CA GLU A 19 7.52 6.62 -5.29
C GLU A 19 8.37 5.49 -4.70
N VAL A 20 7.95 4.95 -3.55
CA VAL A 20 8.45 3.66 -3.06
C VAL A 20 8.23 2.62 -4.16
N THR A 21 9.33 2.13 -4.72
CA THR A 21 9.32 1.20 -5.83
C THR A 21 8.94 -0.21 -5.35
N ALA A 22 8.45 -1.05 -6.27
CA ALA A 22 8.19 -2.45 -5.96
C ALA A 22 9.44 -3.19 -5.42
N GLU A 23 10.63 -2.77 -5.84
CA GLU A 23 11.89 -3.33 -5.34
C GLU A 23 12.15 -2.93 -3.88
N GLU A 24 11.94 -1.66 -3.53
CA GLU A 24 12.05 -1.19 -2.14
C GLU A 24 11.00 -1.84 -1.24
N LEU A 25 9.76 -1.99 -1.70
CA LEU A 25 8.72 -2.74 -0.99
C LEU A 25 9.15 -4.18 -0.68
N ARG A 26 9.76 -4.86 -1.65
CA ARG A 26 10.31 -6.21 -1.45
C ARG A 26 11.43 -6.24 -0.42
N ARG A 27 12.32 -5.25 -0.43
CA ARG A 27 13.39 -5.12 0.61
C ARG A 27 12.82 -4.88 2.00
N LEU A 28 11.64 -4.23 2.10
CA LEU A 28 10.90 -4.01 3.35
C LEU A 28 10.06 -5.23 3.77
N GLY A 29 10.09 -6.31 2.98
CA GLY A 29 9.41 -7.57 3.28
C GLY A 29 7.98 -7.65 2.79
N VAL A 30 7.57 -6.79 1.84
CA VAL A 30 6.31 -6.95 1.12
C VAL A 30 6.49 -8.04 0.07
N THR A 31 5.62 -9.03 0.14
CA THR A 31 5.47 -10.11 -0.84
C THR A 31 4.12 -9.98 -1.52
N GLU A 32 3.91 -10.68 -2.63
CA GLU A 32 2.61 -10.71 -3.31
C GLU A 32 1.46 -11.14 -2.38
N LYS A 33 1.74 -12.03 -1.42
CA LYS A 33 0.77 -12.55 -0.44
C LYS A 33 0.69 -11.73 0.84
N SER A 34 1.50 -10.69 0.98
CA SER A 34 1.45 -9.82 2.16
C SER A 34 0.11 -9.09 2.21
N ILE A 35 -0.41 -8.88 3.42
CA ILE A 35 -1.53 -7.98 3.64
C ILE A 35 -0.98 -6.60 3.98
N VAL A 36 -1.40 -5.61 3.23
CA VAL A 36 -1.02 -4.20 3.42
C VAL A 36 -2.28 -3.36 3.52
N ARG A 37 -2.18 -2.20 4.15
CA ARG A 37 -3.22 -1.18 4.10
C ARG A 37 -2.63 0.18 3.76
N VAL A 38 -3.42 0.99 3.10
CA VAL A 38 -3.09 2.38 2.81
C VAL A 38 -4.10 3.26 3.53
N ASN A 39 -3.65 4.32 4.21
CA ASN A 39 -4.53 5.28 4.88
C ASN A 39 -4.79 6.53 4.02
N LEU A 40 -5.66 7.43 4.47
CA LEU A 40 -5.98 8.68 3.75
C LEU A 40 -4.82 9.67 3.60
N GLN A 41 -3.74 9.49 4.37
CA GLN A 41 -2.51 10.30 4.30
C GLN A 41 -1.52 9.72 3.29
N GLY A 42 -1.77 8.50 2.80
CA GLY A 42 -0.91 7.79 1.85
C GLY A 42 0.04 6.82 2.53
N ASP A 43 0.04 6.70 3.86
CA ASP A 43 0.94 5.77 4.55
C ASP A 43 0.61 4.34 4.17
N ILE A 44 1.65 3.57 3.87
CA ILE A 44 1.60 2.15 3.59
C ILE A 44 1.99 1.42 4.87
N GLU A 45 1.10 0.58 5.36
CA GLU A 45 1.32 -0.25 6.54
C GLU A 45 1.27 -1.73 6.15
N LEU A 46 2.29 -2.48 6.57
CA LEU A 46 2.40 -3.92 6.34
C LEU A 46 1.95 -4.70 7.58
N ARG A 47 1.11 -5.71 7.37
CA ARG A 47 0.68 -6.62 8.43
C ARG A 47 1.85 -7.52 8.84
N ARG A 48 2.33 -7.32 10.07
CA ARG A 48 3.20 -8.25 10.82
C ARG A 48 2.34 -9.11 11.74
N PRO A 49 2.84 -10.22 12.34
CA PRO A 49 2.01 -11.10 13.19
C PRO A 49 1.22 -10.37 14.29
N GLU A 50 1.83 -9.39 14.96
CA GLU A 50 1.22 -8.71 16.12
C GLU A 50 0.89 -7.23 15.89
N ARG A 51 1.32 -6.64 14.76
CA ARG A 51 1.14 -5.21 14.52
C ARG A 51 1.04 -4.84 13.04
N TRP A 52 0.68 -3.60 12.80
CA TRP A 52 0.90 -2.90 11.53
C TRP A 52 2.20 -2.12 11.63
N ASP A 53 3.03 -2.22 10.60
CA ASP A 53 4.33 -1.56 10.52
C ASP A 53 4.29 -0.58 9.35
N ALA A 54 4.49 0.72 9.62
CA ALA A 54 4.56 1.72 8.57
C ALA A 54 5.87 1.56 7.80
N ILE A 55 5.78 1.32 6.50
CA ILE A 55 6.93 0.98 5.65
C ILE A 55 7.20 2.01 4.55
N GLY A 56 6.29 2.97 4.34
CA GLY A 56 6.46 4.01 3.33
C GLY A 56 5.18 4.79 3.10
N GLY A 57 5.14 5.57 2.03
CA GLY A 57 3.96 6.34 1.64
C GLY A 57 3.81 6.45 0.13
N LEU A 58 2.56 6.52 -0.33
CA LEU A 58 2.18 6.88 -1.68
C LEU A 58 2.06 8.39 -1.80
N LEU A 59 2.42 8.93 -2.97
CA LEU A 59 2.43 10.37 -3.22
C LEU A 59 1.50 10.73 -4.39
N GLY A 60 1.23 12.03 -4.54
CA GLY A 60 0.42 12.54 -5.65
C GLY A 60 -1.03 12.07 -5.62
N ASP A 61 -1.51 11.58 -6.76
CA ASP A 61 -2.90 11.16 -7.03
C ASP A 61 -3.24 9.75 -6.52
N PHE A 62 -2.52 9.26 -5.51
CA PHE A 62 -2.61 7.87 -5.07
C PHE A 62 -4.03 7.42 -4.71
N LYS A 63 -4.89 8.33 -4.23
CA LYS A 63 -6.27 7.98 -3.88
C LYS A 63 -7.07 7.52 -5.08
N ASP A 64 -6.86 8.16 -6.23
CA ASP A 64 -7.52 7.81 -7.48
C ASP A 64 -6.95 6.49 -8.01
N ARG A 65 -5.62 6.31 -7.98
CA ARG A 65 -4.98 5.04 -8.36
C ARG A 65 -5.42 3.86 -7.50
N VAL A 66 -5.48 4.02 -6.18
CA VAL A 66 -5.96 2.99 -5.24
C VAL A 66 -7.42 2.65 -5.54
N ARG A 67 -8.29 3.64 -5.74
CA ARG A 67 -9.70 3.41 -6.08
C ARG A 67 -9.84 2.72 -7.43
N GLN A 68 -9.04 3.10 -8.43
CA GLN A 68 -9.07 2.52 -9.77
C GLN A 68 -8.64 1.05 -9.77
N GLU A 69 -7.58 0.70 -9.02
CA GLU A 69 -7.07 -0.68 -8.99
C GLU A 69 -7.92 -1.60 -8.09
N THR A 70 -8.44 -1.09 -6.98
CA THR A 70 -9.17 -1.92 -5.98
C THR A 70 -10.68 -1.88 -6.12
N GLY A 71 -11.25 -0.80 -6.66
CA GLY A 71 -12.68 -0.52 -6.62
C GLY A 71 -13.24 -0.26 -5.21
N LEU A 72 -12.38 -0.14 -4.19
CA LEU A 72 -12.76 0.02 -2.79
C LEU A 72 -12.88 1.49 -2.39
N ASP A 73 -13.72 1.74 -1.38
CA ASP A 73 -13.86 3.02 -0.70
C ASP A 73 -13.13 3.00 0.65
N TRP A 74 -12.73 4.19 1.12
CA TRP A 74 -12.02 4.38 2.39
C TRP A 74 -12.97 4.16 3.58
N VAL A 75 -12.65 3.19 4.45
CA VAL A 75 -13.49 2.80 5.60
C VAL A 75 -12.74 2.93 6.92
#